data_AF-A0AAV5URR8-F1
#
_entry.id   AF-A0AAV5URR8-F1
#
_cell.length_a   1.000
_cell.length_b   1.000
_cell.length_c   1.000
_cell.angle_alpha   90.00
_cell.angle_beta   90.00
_cell.angle_gamma   90.00
#
_symmetry.space_group_name_H-M   'P 1'
#
loop_
_entity.id
_entity.type
_entity.pdbx_description
1 polymer ?
#
loop_
_entity_poly.entity_id
_entity_poly.type
_entity_poly.pdbx_seq_one_letter_code
_entity_poly.pdbx_strand_id
1 'polypeptide(L)'
;RYFGSWIERPPQGWQMRKDLEMCLSLPPNNQMVHVSDNSVFFYIQMQHYNGSLKNWISENQRPRDLVRMRTWFKQIVEAVEYMHDNGLIHRNLKPSNILFD
;
A
#
# COMPACT_ATOMS: atom_id res chain seq x y z
N ARG A 1 10.62 16.21 -7.78
CA ARG A 1 11.97 15.61 -7.71
C ARG A 1 11.86 14.37 -6.82
N TYR A 2 11.87 13.17 -7.39
CA TYR A 2 11.75 11.91 -6.62
C TYR A 2 13.16 11.40 -6.30
N PHE A 3 13.56 11.48 -5.03
CA PHE A 3 14.91 11.13 -4.55
C PHE A 3 15.10 9.64 -4.24
N GLY A 4 14.25 8.75 -4.76
CA GLY A 4 14.33 7.31 -4.47
C GLY A 4 13.77 6.38 -5.55
N SER A 5 13.43 6.88 -6.73
CA SER A 5 13.00 6.04 -7.85
C SER A 5 14.21 5.65 -8.68
N TRP A 6 14.64 4.39 -8.60
CA TRP A 6 15.59 3.80 -9.53
C TRP A 6 14.82 3.04 -10.61
N ILE A 7 15.23 3.20 -11.87
CA ILE A 7 14.72 2.39 -12.97
C ILE A 7 15.71 1.24 -13.13
N GLU A 8 15.24 0.01 -12.90
CA GLU A 8 16.08 -1.16 -13.09
C GLU A 8 16.49 -1.27 -14.57
N ARG A 9 17.76 -1.60 -14.84
CA ARG A 9 18.25 -1.99 -16.18
C ARG A 9 18.71 -3.45 -16.15
N PRO A 10 17.80 -4.41 -15.97
CA PRO A 10 18.16 -5.81 -15.91
C PRO A 10 18.68 -6.31 -17.28
N PRO A 11 19.44 -7.41 -17.30
CA PRO A 11 19.89 -8.04 -18.54
C PRO A 11 18.73 -8.37 -19.47
N GLN A 12 19.01 -8.44 -20.78
CA GLN A 12 18.01 -8.72 -21.80
C GLN A 12 17.22 -10.01 -21.48
N GLY A 13 15.90 -9.91 -21.47
CA GLY A 13 14.99 -11.02 -21.18
C GLY A 13 14.75 -11.33 -19.69
N TRP A 14 15.54 -10.77 -18.77
CA TRP A 14 15.36 -11.01 -17.33
C TRP A 14 14.08 -10.39 -16.79
N GLN A 15 13.81 -9.13 -17.17
CA GLN A 15 12.58 -8.42 -16.80
C GLN A 15 11.35 -9.19 -17.28
N MET A 16 11.31 -9.53 -18.57
CA MET A 16 10.21 -10.29 -19.18
C MET A 16 9.95 -11.63 -18.48
N ARG A 17 11.01 -12.35 -18.09
CA ARG A 17 10.87 -13.60 -17.34
C ARG A 17 10.29 -13.38 -15.95
N LYS A 18 10.79 -12.37 -15.22
CA LYS A 18 10.31 -12.07 -13.86
C LYS A 18 8.88 -11.55 -13.84
N ASP A 19 8.53 -10.74 -14.83
CA ASP A 19 7.17 -10.26 -15.04
C ASP A 19 6.21 -11.41 -15.33
N LEU A 20 6.62 -12.37 -16.16
CA LEU A 20 5.83 -13.57 -16.45
C LEU A 20 5.65 -14.44 -15.20
N GLU A 21 6.72 -14.70 -14.44
CA GLU A 21 6.67 -15.43 -13.16
C GLU A 21 5.68 -14.78 -12.18
N MET A 22 5.73 -13.44 -12.04
CA MET A 22 4.83 -12.70 -11.17
C MET A 22 3.39 -12.72 -11.68
N CYS A 23 3.15 -12.54 -12.98
CA CYS A 23 1.80 -12.60 -13.55
C CYS A 23 1.16 -13.98 -13.33
N LEU A 24 1.96 -15.06 -13.43
CA LEU A 24 1.51 -16.42 -13.15
C LEU A 24 1.23 -16.67 -11.65
N SER A 25 1.82 -15.89 -10.75
CA SER A 25 1.58 -16.01 -9.30
C SER A 25 0.40 -15.17 -8.80
N LEU A 26 -0.20 -14.33 -9.64
CA LEU A 26 -1.40 -13.55 -9.28
C LEU A 26 -2.65 -14.45 -9.28
N PRO A 27 -3.60 -14.25 -8.35
CA PRO A 27 -4.80 -15.08 -8.28
C PRO A 27 -5.65 -14.95 -9.56
N PRO A 28 -6.31 -16.03 -10.01
CA PRO A 28 -7.02 -16.10 -11.30
C PRO A 28 -8.23 -15.16 -11.43
N ASN A 29 -8.61 -14.46 -10.35
CA ASN A 29 -9.76 -13.57 -10.32
C ASN A 29 -9.51 -12.19 -10.96
N ASN A 30 -8.27 -11.88 -11.35
CA ASN A 30 -8.00 -10.76 -12.23
C ASN A 30 -7.83 -11.31 -13.66
N GLN A 31 -8.63 -10.77 -14.58
CA GLN A 31 -8.51 -10.96 -16.03
C GLN A 31 -7.05 -11.16 -16.45
N MET A 32 -6.79 -12.14 -17.32
CA MET A 32 -5.48 -12.39 -17.93
C MET A 32 -4.79 -11.06 -18.22
N VAL A 33 -3.79 -10.72 -17.41
CA VAL A 33 -3.02 -9.50 -17.61
C VAL A 33 -2.32 -9.68 -18.94
N HIS A 34 -2.76 -8.94 -19.96
CA HIS A 34 -2.16 -9.00 -21.28
C HIS A 34 -0.82 -8.26 -21.22
N VAL A 35 0.23 -8.99 -20.83
CA VAL A 35 1.60 -8.49 -20.84
C VAL A 35 2.06 -8.43 -22.29
N SER A 36 2.43 -7.24 -22.73
CA SER A 36 3.07 -7.02 -24.03
C SER A 36 4.51 -6.61 -23.80
N ASP A 37 5.33 -6.66 -24.85
CA ASP A 37 6.72 -6.23 -24.79
C ASP A 37 6.89 -4.74 -24.38
N ASN A 38 5.82 -3.95 -24.47
CA ASN A 38 5.79 -2.53 -24.06
C ASN A 38 5.17 -2.30 -22.67
N SER A 39 4.86 -3.36 -21.92
CA SER A 39 4.32 -3.25 -20.57
C SER A 39 5.39 -2.73 -19.60
N VAL A 40 5.02 -1.80 -18.74
CA VAL A 40 5.89 -1.25 -17.68
C VAL A 40 5.36 -1.69 -16.33
N PHE A 41 6.24 -2.25 -15.51
CA PHE A 41 5.92 -2.66 -14.15
C PHE A 41 6.46 -1.62 -13.16
N PHE A 42 5.62 -1.24 -12.21
CA PHE A 42 6.00 -0.37 -11.10
C PHE A 42 6.07 -1.20 -9.82
N TYR A 43 7.25 -1.23 -9.22
CA TYR A 43 7.45 -1.84 -7.92
C TYR A 43 7.53 -0.74 -6.86
N ILE A 44 6.73 -0.88 -5.81
CA ILE A 44 6.79 0.00 -4.64
C ILE A 44 7.24 -0.86 -3.47
N GLN A 45 8.47 -0.63 -3.02
CA GLN A 45 8.94 -1.19 -1.77
C GLN A 45 8.48 -0.29 -0.62
N MET A 46 7.85 -0.88 0.39
CA MET A 46 7.40 -0.20 1.61
C MET A 46 7.61 -1.11 2.82
N GLN A 47 7.58 -0.55 4.02
CA GLN A 47 7.65 -1.32 5.26
C GLN A 47 6.49 -2.33 5.33
N HIS A 48 6.79 -3.53 5.84
CA HIS A 48 5.79 -4.54 6.15
C HIS A 48 5.12 -4.20 7.48
N TYR A 49 3.79 -4.23 7.51
CA TYR A 49 2.98 -3.92 8.69
C TYR A 49 2.13 -5.14 9.08
N ASN A 50 1.95 -5.36 10.38
CA ASN A 50 1.29 -6.57 10.90
C ASN A 50 -0.25 -6.54 10.79
N GLY A 51 -0.83 -5.39 10.48
CA GLY A 51 -2.27 -5.30 10.23
C GLY A 51 -2.75 -3.90 9.91
N SER A 52 -4.06 -3.79 9.72
CA SER A 52 -4.73 -2.50 9.54
C SER A 52 -5.67 -2.19 10.72
N LEU A 53 -6.06 -0.93 10.87
CA LEU A 53 -7.10 -0.53 11.82
C LEU A 53 -8.41 -1.29 11.57
N LYS A 54 -8.72 -1.66 10.31
CA LYS A 54 -9.87 -2.54 10.02
C LYS A 54 -9.73 -3.89 10.72
N ASN A 55 -8.56 -4.53 10.63
CA ASN A 55 -8.29 -5.83 11.26
C ASN A 55 -8.44 -5.70 12.78
N TRP A 56 -7.84 -4.66 13.37
CA TRP A 56 -7.93 -4.40 14.80
C TRP A 56 -9.39 -4.20 15.25
N ILE A 57 -10.18 -3.40 14.51
CA ILE A 57 -11.60 -3.14 14.81
C ILE A 57 -12.43 -4.42 14.80
N SER A 58 -12.16 -5.35 13.86
CA SER A 58 -12.88 -6.63 13.79
C SER A 58 -12.55 -7.58 14.93
N GLU A 59 -11.29 -7.60 15.36
CA GLU A 59 -10.80 -8.46 16.44
C GLU A 59 -11.16 -7.92 17.83
N ASN A 60 -11.28 -6.59 17.97
CA ASN A 60 -11.51 -5.91 19.24
C ASN A 60 -12.95 -5.40 19.33
N GLN A 61 -13.86 -6.35 19.58
CA GLN A 61 -15.26 -6.07 19.88
C GLN A 61 -15.41 -5.35 21.23
N ARG A 62 -16.56 -4.72 21.47
CA ARG A 62 -16.76 -3.84 22.64
C ARG A 62 -16.64 -4.59 23.97
N PRO A 63 -16.19 -3.91 25.05
CA PRO A 63 -15.81 -2.49 25.11
C PRO A 63 -14.41 -2.22 24.57
N ARG A 64 -14.25 -1.07 23.91
CA ARG A 64 -12.95 -0.61 23.37
C ARG A 64 -12.37 0.44 24.29
N ASP A 65 -11.05 0.42 24.46
CA ASP A 65 -10.33 1.44 25.22
C ASP A 65 -10.41 2.81 24.51
N LEU A 66 -11.18 3.72 25.10
CA LEU A 66 -11.37 5.08 24.59
C LEU A 66 -10.07 5.89 24.60
N VAL A 67 -9.16 5.64 25.54
CA VAL A 67 -7.88 6.37 25.63
C VAL A 67 -7.02 6.00 24.44
N ARG A 68 -6.84 4.71 24.19
CA ARG A 68 -6.11 4.21 23.02
C ARG A 68 -6.71 4.68 21.69
N MET A 69 -8.03 4.60 21.55
CA MET A 69 -8.71 5.07 20.34
C MET A 69 -8.53 6.58 20.10
N ARG A 70 -8.53 7.39 21.17
CA ARG A 70 -8.26 8.83 21.08
C ARG A 70 -6.84 9.09 20.58
N THR A 71 -5.85 8.33 21.06
CA THR A 71 -4.46 8.45 20.60
C THR A 71 -4.34 8.17 19.11
N TRP A 72 -4.94 7.10 18.61
CA TRP A 72 -4.93 6.80 17.18
C TRP A 72 -5.66 7.84 16.34
N PHE A 73 -6.82 8.29 16.82
CA PHE A 73 -7.57 9.32 16.12
C PHE A 73 -6.76 10.62 15.99
N LYS A 74 -6.06 11.02 17.06
CA LYS A 74 -5.14 12.16 17.03
C LYS A 74 -4.05 11.97 15.96
N GLN A 75 -3.36 10.82 15.94
CA GLN A 75 -2.33 10.53 14.93
C GLN A 75 -2.86 10.58 13.50
N ILE A 76 -4.07 10.07 13.26
CA ILE A 76 -4.72 10.11 11.93
C ILE A 76 -4.99 11.55 11.52
N VAL A 77 -5.51 12.38 12.43
CA VAL A 77 -5.80 13.80 12.14
C VAL A 77 -4.52 14.59 11.88
N GLU A 78 -3.48 14.39 12.69
CA GLU A 78 -2.15 15.02 12.50
C GLU A 78 -1.54 14.64 11.14
N ALA A 79 -1.65 13.37 10.73
CA ALA A 79 -1.18 12.93 9.42
C ALA A 79 -1.97 13.56 8.27
N VAL A 80 -3.29 13.69 8.42
CA VAL A 80 -4.15 14.33 7.42
C VAL A 80 -3.89 15.83 7.31
N GLU A 81 -3.70 16.52 8.45
CA GLU A 81 -3.28 17.92 8.51
C GLU A 81 -1.97 18.11 7.73
N TYR A 82 -0.95 17.30 8.03
CA TYR A 82 0.32 17.33 7.30
C TYR A 82 0.14 17.12 5.79
N MET A 83 -0.69 16.17 5.36
CA MET A 83 -0.97 15.97 3.93
C MET A 83 -1.60 17.22 3.29
N HIS A 84 -2.60 17.82 3.96
CA HIS A 84 -3.30 18.99 3.47
C HIS A 84 -2.38 20.22 3.38
N ASP A 85 -1.48 20.43 4.35
CA ASP A 85 -0.48 21.50 4.32
C ASP A 85 0.48 21.37 3.12
N ASN A 86 0.69 20.14 2.65
CA ASN A 86 1.49 19.85 1.45
C ASN A 86 0.65 19.83 0.15
N GLY A 87 -0.61 20.27 0.20
CA GLY A 87 -1.52 20.29 -0.95
C GLY A 87 -1.94 18.89 -1.43
N LEU A 88 -1.78 17.86 -0.60
CA LEU A 88 -2.14 16.48 -0.90
C LEU A 88 -3.46 16.11 -0.25
N ILE A 89 -4.33 15.43 -0.99
CA ILE A 89 -5.59 14.88 -0.46
C ILE A 89 -5.47 13.36 -0.50
N HIS A 90 -5.71 12.67 0.63
CA HIS A 90 -5.60 11.21 0.67
C HIS A 90 -6.59 10.50 -0.26
N ARG A 91 -7.83 11.03 -0.40
CA ARG A 91 -8.92 10.53 -1.26
C ARG A 91 -9.47 9.12 -0.97
N ASN A 92 -8.81 8.35 -0.10
CA ASN A 92 -9.20 6.97 0.23
C ASN A 92 -8.90 6.67 1.70
N LEU A 93 -9.23 7.62 2.58
CA LEU A 93 -9.04 7.46 4.02
C LEU A 93 -10.12 6.53 4.56
N LYS A 94 -9.72 5.32 4.95
CA LYS A 94 -10.60 4.28 5.51
C LYS A 94 -9.79 3.36 6.44
N PRO A 95 -10.43 2.61 7.36
CA PRO A 95 -9.71 1.78 8.32
C PRO A 95 -8.75 0.75 7.72
N SER A 96 -9.00 0.25 6.50
CA SER A 96 -8.09 -0.70 5.84
C SER A 96 -6.79 -0.06 5.34
N ASN A 97 -6.73 1.27 5.29
CA ASN A 97 -5.59 2.03 4.79
C ASN A 97 -4.81 2.72 5.93
N ILE A 98 -5.15 2.42 7.18
CA ILE A 98 -4.40 2.85 8.36
C ILE A 98 -3.69 1.61 8.88
N LEU A 99 -2.37 1.57 8.78
CA LEU A 99 -1.55 0.39 9.05
C LEU A 99 -0.91 0.48 10.44
N PHE A 100 -0.78 -0.66 11.11
CA PHE A 100 -0.13 -0.81 12.40
C PHE A 100 1.07 -1.73 12.29
N ASP A 101 2.14 -1.33 12.95
CA ASP A 101 3.32 -2.16 13.21
C ASP A 101 3.07 -3.11 14.38
#